data_AF-A0A2H0XD38-F1
#
_entry.id   AF-A0A2H0XD38-F1
#
_cell.length_a   1.000
_cell.length_b   1.000
_cell.length_c   1.000
_cell.angle_alpha   90.00
_cell.angle_beta   90.00
_cell.angle_gamma   90.00
#
_symmetry.space_group_name_H-M   'P 1'
#
loop_
_entity.id
_entity.type
_entity.pdbx_description
1 polymer ?
#
loop_
_entity_poly.entity_id
_entity_poly.type
_entity_poly.pdbx_seq_one_letter_code
_entity_poly.pdbx_strand_id
1 'polypeptide(L)'
;MNKKYFSLIPAVSILIFAPRAVYAVEKQNTGVSVDKWAEQALKWKEKFKGAENLPTNMQERVSKIKENRNKICKNAQERVNERWSKYYARRTDRVENMDKGVKILENRIEFYKGKDLNVANLESDLVVLKALVGEYKTEYLKFLDALEGAKTLPCANYEGAFLPKLKVAKEQWVVVKQKSDSIRDYYRGTVKKHLEELRVQLPVENKVKETEEE
;
A
#
# COMPACT_ATOMS: atom_id res chain seq x y z
N MET A 1 48.21 -14.22 12.97
CA MET A 1 48.40 -15.12 14.14
C MET A 1 46.99 -15.42 14.66
N ASN A 2 46.42 -16.63 14.69
CA ASN A 2 46.94 -17.98 14.81
C ASN A 2 46.00 -19.02 14.15
N LYS A 3 46.63 -19.95 13.42
CA LYS A 3 46.44 -21.43 13.35
C LYS A 3 44.99 -21.97 13.27
N LYS A 4 44.53 -22.46 12.10
CA LYS A 4 44.70 -23.84 11.57
C LYS A 4 44.53 -24.95 12.62
N TYR A 5 43.45 -25.74 12.50
CA TYR A 5 43.46 -27.16 12.85
C TYR A 5 42.75 -27.98 11.76
N PHE A 6 43.60 -28.69 11.02
CA PHE A 6 43.33 -29.89 10.25
C PHE A 6 43.20 -31.06 11.24
N SER A 7 42.29 -32.00 11.01
CA SER A 7 42.36 -33.34 11.60
C SER A 7 41.85 -34.37 10.60
N LEU A 8 42.68 -35.38 10.37
CA LEU A 8 42.60 -36.47 9.40
C LEU A 8 42.20 -37.78 10.12
N ILE A 9 41.34 -38.59 9.47
CA ILE A 9 41.44 -40.07 9.25
C ILE A 9 41.35 -40.97 10.53
N PRO A 10 40.57 -42.11 10.55
CA PRO A 10 40.81 -43.23 9.65
C PRO A 10 39.63 -44.02 9.05
N ALA A 11 39.96 -44.57 7.88
CA ALA A 11 39.31 -45.73 7.28
C ALA A 11 39.51 -46.96 8.18
N VAL A 12 38.44 -47.73 8.37
CA VAL A 12 38.52 -49.10 8.88
C VAL A 12 37.79 -50.00 7.91
N SER A 13 38.59 -50.73 7.13
CA SER A 13 38.17 -51.88 6.35
C SER A 13 37.90 -53.05 7.29
N ILE A 14 36.69 -53.60 7.28
CA ILE A 14 36.42 -54.94 7.79
C ILE A 14 35.81 -55.74 6.64
N LEU A 15 36.64 -56.59 6.04
CA LEU A 15 36.26 -57.74 5.23
C LEU A 15 35.78 -58.83 6.20
N ILE A 16 34.50 -59.21 6.11
CA ILE A 16 34.05 -60.52 6.60
C ILE A 16 33.39 -61.25 5.44
N PHE A 17 33.78 -62.51 5.33
CA PHE A 17 33.66 -63.40 4.19
C PHE A 17 32.48 -64.37 4.42
N ALA A 18 31.74 -64.63 3.33
CA ALA A 18 30.85 -65.77 3.05
C ALA A 18 29.48 -65.88 3.78
N PRO A 19 28.47 -66.59 3.20
CA PRO A 19 28.47 -67.39 1.97
C PRO A 19 27.48 -66.94 0.88
N ARG A 20 27.80 -67.32 -0.37
CA ARG A 20 26.88 -67.34 -1.51
C ARG A 20 25.71 -68.28 -1.20
N ALA A 21 24.53 -67.71 -0.95
CA ALA A 21 23.29 -68.41 -1.20
C ALA A 21 23.00 -68.31 -2.71
N VAL A 22 23.15 -69.43 -3.40
CA VAL A 22 22.63 -69.62 -4.76
C VAL A 22 21.11 -69.65 -4.64
N TYR A 23 20.48 -68.49 -4.79
CA TYR A 23 19.05 -68.45 -5.07
C TYR A 23 18.88 -68.73 -6.56
N ALA A 24 18.31 -69.89 -6.86
CA ALA A 24 17.77 -70.19 -8.16
C ALA A 24 16.84 -69.03 -8.56
N VAL A 25 17.21 -68.29 -9.61
CA VAL A 25 16.27 -67.43 -10.32
C VAL A 25 15.35 -68.37 -11.07
N GLU A 26 14.29 -68.76 -10.39
CA GLU A 26 13.09 -69.27 -11.04
C GLU A 26 12.66 -68.16 -12.00
N LYS A 27 12.86 -68.40 -13.31
CA LYS A 27 12.23 -67.60 -14.36
C LYS A 27 10.73 -67.75 -14.16
N GLN A 28 10.14 -66.87 -13.36
CA GLN A 28 8.73 -66.60 -13.46
C GLN A 28 8.53 -66.01 -14.84
N ASN A 29 8.15 -66.89 -15.74
CA ASN A 29 7.54 -66.60 -17.00
C ASN A 29 6.21 -65.91 -16.66
N THR A 30 6.27 -64.61 -16.33
CA THR A 30 5.07 -63.79 -16.26
C THR A 30 4.60 -63.66 -17.69
N GLY A 31 3.79 -64.64 -18.11
CA GLY A 31 2.98 -64.61 -19.31
C GLY A 31 1.97 -63.47 -19.19
N VAL A 32 2.47 -62.23 -19.25
CA VAL A 32 1.65 -61.13 -19.71
C VAL A 32 1.61 -61.33 -21.21
N SER A 33 0.50 -61.87 -21.71
CA SER A 33 0.35 -62.05 -23.17
C SER A 33 0.60 -60.71 -23.84
N VAL A 34 1.26 -60.75 -25.00
CA VAL A 34 1.57 -59.57 -25.82
C VAL A 34 0.30 -58.74 -26.07
N ASP A 35 -0.87 -59.38 -26.05
CA ASP A 35 -2.19 -58.77 -26.21
C ASP A 35 -2.57 -57.85 -25.03
N LYS A 36 -2.24 -58.22 -23.78
CA LYS A 36 -2.52 -57.36 -22.60
C LYS A 36 -1.68 -56.09 -22.61
N TRP A 37 -0.43 -56.17 -23.06
CA TRP A 37 0.43 -54.99 -23.23
C TRP A 37 -0.07 -54.09 -24.36
N ALA A 38 -0.50 -54.67 -25.48
CA ALA A 38 -1.08 -53.92 -26.59
C ALA A 38 -2.38 -53.21 -26.18
N GLU A 39 -3.25 -53.88 -25.42
CA GLU A 39 -4.51 -53.33 -24.93
C GLU A 39 -4.29 -52.21 -23.90
N GLN A 40 -3.30 -52.35 -23.02
CA GLN A 40 -2.87 -51.26 -22.13
C GLN A 40 -2.25 -50.10 -22.92
N ALA A 41 -1.38 -50.37 -23.89
CA ALA A 41 -0.77 -49.32 -24.71
C ALA A 41 -1.83 -48.52 -25.51
N LEU A 42 -2.88 -49.17 -26.00
CA LEU A 42 -4.02 -48.50 -26.63
C LEU A 42 -4.81 -47.65 -25.62
N LYS A 43 -5.12 -48.16 -24.43
CA LYS A 43 -5.74 -47.37 -23.34
C LYS A 43 -4.91 -46.15 -22.94
N TRP A 44 -3.60 -46.30 -22.86
CA TRP A 44 -2.69 -45.17 -22.60
C TRP A 44 -2.70 -44.20 -23.78
N LYS A 45 -2.57 -44.68 -25.02
CA LYS A 45 -2.65 -43.82 -26.21
C LYS A 45 -3.97 -43.04 -26.26
N GLU A 46 -5.10 -43.64 -25.94
CA GLU A 46 -6.39 -42.94 -25.85
C GLU A 46 -6.46 -41.94 -24.70
N LYS A 47 -5.96 -42.30 -23.52
CA LYS A 47 -5.89 -41.40 -22.35
C LYS A 47 -5.00 -40.18 -22.60
N PHE A 48 -4.02 -40.29 -23.49
CA PHE A 48 -3.08 -39.22 -23.86
C PHE A 48 -3.27 -38.68 -25.29
N LYS A 49 -4.34 -39.03 -26.02
CA LYS A 49 -4.69 -38.44 -27.33
C LYS A 49 -4.81 -36.91 -27.29
N GLY A 50 -5.11 -36.32 -26.13
CA GLY A 50 -5.15 -34.86 -25.92
C GLY A 50 -3.84 -34.22 -25.44
N ALA A 51 -2.80 -35.02 -25.18
CA ALA A 51 -1.54 -34.54 -24.62
C ALA A 51 -0.66 -33.83 -25.66
N GLU A 52 -0.85 -34.11 -26.95
CA GLU A 52 -0.16 -33.43 -28.05
C GLU A 52 -0.55 -31.94 -28.16
N ASN A 53 -1.74 -31.57 -27.65
CA ASN A 53 -2.23 -30.19 -27.58
C ASN A 53 -1.99 -29.52 -26.21
N LEU A 54 -1.37 -30.21 -25.24
CA LEU A 54 -1.00 -29.63 -23.94
C LEU A 54 0.00 -28.47 -24.05
N PRO A 55 1.05 -28.53 -24.90
CA PRO A 55 2.01 -27.43 -25.03
C PRO A 55 1.32 -26.17 -25.56
N THR A 56 0.48 -26.31 -26.60
CA THR A 56 -0.29 -25.22 -27.21
C THR A 56 -1.31 -24.63 -26.24
N ASN A 57 -2.06 -25.47 -25.50
CA ASN A 57 -2.99 -25.02 -24.46
C ASN A 57 -2.26 -24.36 -23.28
N MET A 58 -1.11 -24.88 -22.84
CA MET A 58 -0.30 -24.27 -21.79
C MET A 58 0.26 -22.92 -22.23
N GLN A 59 0.76 -22.81 -23.46
CA GLN A 59 1.34 -21.58 -24.00
C GLN A 59 0.28 -20.50 -24.22
N GLU A 60 -0.93 -20.89 -24.66
CA GLU A 60 -2.10 -20.01 -24.72
C GLU A 60 -2.59 -19.56 -23.33
N ARG A 61 -2.55 -20.46 -22.33
CA ARG A 61 -2.90 -20.09 -20.94
C ARG A 61 -1.87 -19.12 -20.36
N VAL A 62 -0.58 -19.36 -20.57
CA VAL A 62 0.51 -18.47 -20.11
C VAL A 62 0.41 -17.11 -20.80
N SER A 63 0.12 -17.05 -22.10
CA SER A 63 -0.06 -15.79 -22.83
C SER A 63 -1.27 -15.00 -22.32
N LYS A 64 -2.42 -15.65 -22.10
CA LYS A 64 -3.62 -15.02 -21.51
C LYS A 64 -3.36 -14.49 -20.09
N ILE A 65 -2.63 -15.23 -19.26
CA ILE A 65 -2.24 -14.76 -17.91
C ILE A 65 -1.35 -13.52 -18.01
N LYS A 66 -0.35 -13.54 -18.89
CA LYS A 66 0.56 -12.41 -19.10
C LYS A 66 -0.18 -11.18 -19.62
N GLU A 67 -1.10 -11.36 -20.57
CA GLU A 67 -1.94 -10.28 -21.10
C GLU A 67 -2.84 -9.69 -20.02
N ASN A 68 -3.52 -10.52 -19.22
CA ASN A 68 -4.35 -10.06 -18.11
C ASN A 68 -3.54 -9.30 -17.06
N ARG A 69 -2.36 -9.79 -16.68
CA ARG A 69 -1.46 -9.07 -15.76
C ARG A 69 -1.04 -7.71 -16.32
N ASN A 70 -0.70 -7.65 -17.60
CA ASN A 70 -0.37 -6.39 -18.27
C ASN A 70 -1.55 -5.42 -18.28
N LYS A 71 -2.77 -5.89 -18.56
CA LYS A 71 -3.98 -5.07 -18.49
C LYS A 71 -4.23 -4.52 -17.09
N ILE A 72 -4.17 -5.39 -16.07
CA ILE A 72 -4.35 -4.99 -14.66
C ILE A 72 -3.31 -3.93 -14.27
N CYS A 73 -2.05 -4.13 -14.66
CA CYS A 73 -1.01 -3.17 -14.37
C CYS A 73 -1.25 -1.81 -15.03
N LYS A 74 -1.53 -1.79 -16.34
CA LYS A 74 -1.79 -0.54 -17.07
C LYS A 74 -2.93 0.24 -16.43
N ASN A 75 -4.03 -0.43 -16.12
CA ASN A 75 -5.17 0.18 -15.44
C ASN A 75 -4.78 0.74 -14.06
N ALA A 76 -3.93 0.04 -13.31
CA ALA A 76 -3.44 0.53 -12.02
C ALA A 76 -2.53 1.75 -12.17
N GLN A 77 -1.65 1.75 -13.19
CA GLN A 77 -0.75 2.86 -13.48
C GLN A 77 -1.52 4.10 -13.94
N GLU A 78 -2.51 3.94 -14.82
CA GLU A 78 -3.42 5.00 -15.24
C GLU A 78 -4.15 5.61 -14.04
N ARG A 79 -4.72 4.78 -13.16
CA ARG A 79 -5.39 5.26 -11.94
C ARG A 79 -4.44 6.01 -11.01
N VAL A 80 -3.20 5.56 -10.86
CA VAL A 80 -2.18 6.24 -10.05
C VAL A 80 -1.80 7.58 -10.70
N ASN A 81 -1.62 7.62 -12.01
CA ASN A 81 -1.34 8.83 -12.78
C ASN A 81 -2.46 9.87 -12.62
N GLU A 82 -3.71 9.47 -12.87
CA GLU A 82 -4.89 10.33 -12.72
C GLU A 82 -5.00 10.86 -11.29
N ARG A 83 -4.83 9.97 -10.31
CA ARG A 83 -4.90 10.33 -8.90
C ARG A 83 -3.81 11.32 -8.53
N TRP A 84 -2.56 11.05 -8.89
CA TRP A 84 -1.44 11.95 -8.64
C TRP A 84 -1.69 13.31 -9.27
N SER A 85 -2.06 13.38 -10.56
CA SER A 85 -2.35 14.64 -11.24
C SER A 85 -3.47 15.43 -10.55
N LYS A 86 -4.55 14.74 -10.13
CA LYS A 86 -5.68 15.38 -9.44
C LYS A 86 -5.27 15.95 -8.08
N TYR A 87 -4.54 15.20 -7.27
CA TYR A 87 -4.13 15.65 -5.93
C TYR A 87 -3.01 16.69 -5.99
N TYR A 88 -2.10 16.55 -6.95
CA TYR A 88 -1.02 17.49 -7.18
C TYR A 88 -1.54 18.85 -7.68
N ALA A 89 -2.51 18.84 -8.60
CA ALA A 89 -3.15 20.08 -9.09
C ALA A 89 -3.89 20.81 -7.96
N ARG A 90 -4.60 20.07 -7.10
CA ARG A 90 -5.35 20.65 -5.96
C ARG A 90 -4.52 20.85 -4.70
N ARG A 91 -3.19 20.66 -4.76
CA ARG A 91 -2.33 20.77 -3.57
C ARG A 91 -2.37 22.19 -3.01
N THR A 92 -2.23 23.16 -3.90
CA THR A 92 -2.20 24.59 -3.58
C THR A 92 -3.53 24.98 -2.95
N ASP A 93 -4.65 24.71 -3.63
CA ASP A 93 -5.99 25.02 -3.10
C ASP A 93 -6.25 24.41 -1.72
N ARG A 94 -5.88 23.14 -1.48
CA ARG A 94 -6.09 22.49 -0.17
C ARG A 94 -5.26 23.14 0.92
N VAL A 95 -3.99 23.42 0.64
CA VAL A 95 -3.07 24.04 1.60
C VAL A 95 -3.49 25.48 1.88
N GLU A 96 -3.79 26.24 0.82
CA GLU A 96 -4.25 27.62 0.91
C GLU A 96 -5.58 27.74 1.65
N ASN A 97 -6.51 26.80 1.48
CA ASN A 97 -7.77 26.83 2.23
C ASN A 97 -7.56 26.63 3.74
N MET A 98 -6.59 25.80 4.14
CA MET A 98 -6.22 25.68 5.55
C MET A 98 -5.59 26.97 6.08
N ASP A 99 -4.71 27.60 5.29
CA ASP A 99 -4.10 28.89 5.64
C ASP A 99 -5.12 30.03 5.72
N LYS A 100 -6.12 30.05 4.83
CA LYS A 100 -7.23 30.99 4.90
C LYS A 100 -8.01 30.82 6.21
N GLY A 101 -8.28 29.58 6.63
CA GLY A 101 -8.95 29.32 7.91
C GLY A 101 -8.18 29.86 9.11
N VAL A 102 -6.85 29.68 9.12
CA VAL A 102 -5.97 30.25 10.16
C VAL A 102 -6.01 31.77 10.15
N LYS A 103 -5.92 32.40 8.98
CA LYS A 103 -5.98 33.86 8.83
C LYS A 103 -7.32 34.45 9.27
N ILE A 104 -8.43 33.77 8.97
CA ILE A 104 -9.75 34.21 9.43
C ILE A 104 -9.80 34.23 10.96
N LEU A 105 -9.26 33.21 11.63
CA LEU A 105 -9.18 33.18 13.08
C LEU A 105 -8.26 34.29 13.63
N GLU A 106 -7.11 34.55 13.00
CA GLU A 106 -6.22 35.67 13.35
C GLU A 106 -6.96 37.02 13.30
N ASN A 107 -7.63 37.30 12.19
CA ASN A 107 -8.39 38.54 12.02
C ASN A 107 -9.50 38.66 13.07
N ARG A 108 -10.16 37.54 13.43
CA ARG A 108 -11.21 37.54 14.46
C ARG A 108 -10.66 37.80 15.85
N ILE A 109 -9.46 37.29 16.16
CA ILE A 109 -8.74 37.61 17.40
C ILE A 109 -8.42 39.11 17.46
N GLU A 110 -7.89 39.68 16.38
CA GLU A 110 -7.60 41.13 16.31
C GLU A 110 -8.87 41.97 16.49
N PHE A 111 -9.98 41.57 15.87
CA PHE A 111 -11.27 42.22 16.06
C PHE A 111 -11.70 42.23 17.53
N TYR A 112 -11.67 41.09 18.23
CA TYR A 112 -12.07 41.03 19.63
C TYR A 112 -11.10 41.78 20.56
N LYS A 113 -9.79 41.81 20.26
CA LYS A 113 -8.83 42.67 20.97
C LYS A 113 -9.19 44.14 20.85
N GLY A 114 -9.59 44.59 19.67
CA GLY A 114 -10.06 45.96 19.43
C GLY A 114 -11.37 46.32 20.16
N LYS A 115 -11.99 45.35 20.84
CA LYS A 115 -13.19 45.52 21.69
C LYS A 115 -12.87 45.28 23.17
N ASP A 116 -11.59 45.26 23.55
CA ASP A 116 -11.11 45.03 24.91
C ASP A 116 -11.58 43.71 25.53
N LEU A 117 -11.89 42.70 24.70
CA LEU A 117 -12.25 41.36 25.17
C LEU A 117 -11.01 40.50 25.43
N ASN A 118 -11.09 39.61 26.42
CA ASN A 118 -10.02 38.67 26.72
C ASN A 118 -9.99 37.51 25.70
N VAL A 119 -9.01 37.52 24.81
CA VAL A 119 -8.86 36.53 23.72
C VAL A 119 -7.84 35.42 24.01
N ALA A 120 -7.33 35.30 25.25
CA ALA A 120 -6.23 34.37 25.57
C ALA A 120 -6.50 32.92 25.11
N ASN A 121 -7.74 32.43 25.25
CA ASN A 121 -8.13 31.10 24.80
C ASN A 121 -8.04 30.95 23.27
N LEU A 122 -8.50 31.96 22.50
CA LEU A 122 -8.40 31.93 21.04
C LEU A 122 -6.96 32.04 20.54
N GLU A 123 -6.10 32.80 21.23
CA GLU A 123 -4.68 32.87 20.91
C GLU A 123 -3.99 31.51 21.11
N SER A 124 -4.30 30.82 22.21
CA SER A 124 -3.83 29.46 22.45
C SER A 124 -4.35 28.50 21.38
N ASP A 125 -5.62 28.60 21.02
CA ASP A 125 -6.24 27.80 19.97
C ASP A 125 -5.60 28.02 18.61
N LEU A 126 -5.27 29.27 18.27
CA LEU A 126 -4.61 29.62 17.02
C LEU A 126 -3.24 28.92 16.91
N VAL A 127 -2.48 28.86 18.00
CA VAL A 127 -1.19 28.15 18.04
C VAL A 127 -1.39 26.66 17.76
N VAL A 128 -2.36 26.03 18.41
CA VAL A 128 -2.66 24.60 18.20
C VAL A 128 -3.14 24.35 16.77
N LEU A 129 -4.04 25.19 16.25
CA LEU A 129 -4.58 25.06 14.90
C LEU A 129 -3.46 25.22 13.84
N LYS A 130 -2.55 26.17 14.02
CA LYS A 130 -1.36 26.33 13.16
C LYS A 130 -0.48 25.08 13.17
N ALA A 131 -0.26 24.48 14.34
CA ALA A 131 0.52 23.24 14.45
C ALA A 131 -0.16 22.08 13.70
N LEU A 132 -1.47 21.88 13.90
CA LEU A 132 -2.24 20.85 13.21
C LEU A 132 -2.25 21.04 11.69
N VAL A 133 -2.40 22.29 11.23
CA VAL A 133 -2.32 22.64 9.80
C VAL A 133 -0.91 22.36 9.25
N GLY A 134 0.14 22.68 10.00
CA GLY A 134 1.52 22.35 9.65
C GLY A 134 1.74 20.84 9.47
N GLU A 135 1.28 20.04 10.43
CA GLU A 135 1.34 18.58 10.34
C GLU A 135 0.58 18.03 9.13
N TYR A 136 -0.64 18.54 8.88
CA TYR A 136 -1.41 18.15 7.70
C TYR A 136 -0.65 18.43 6.40
N LYS A 137 -0.01 19.61 6.27
CA LYS A 137 0.79 19.94 5.07
C LYS A 137 1.94 18.96 4.88
N THR A 138 2.69 18.68 5.95
CA THR A 138 3.80 17.73 5.92
C THR A 138 3.34 16.33 5.50
N GLU A 139 2.26 15.82 6.10
CA GLU A 139 1.75 14.49 5.76
C GLU A 139 1.13 14.43 4.36
N TYR A 140 0.57 15.54 3.87
CA TYR A 140 0.05 15.65 2.50
C TYR A 140 1.17 15.63 1.46
N LEU A 141 2.30 16.29 1.72
CA LEU A 141 3.48 16.22 0.85
C LEU A 141 4.05 14.79 0.80
N LYS A 142 4.20 14.12 1.95
CA LYS A 142 4.60 12.71 1.99
C LYS A 142 3.68 11.80 1.18
N PHE A 143 2.37 12.08 1.20
CA PHE A 143 1.39 11.35 0.38
C PHE A 143 1.63 11.56 -1.12
N LEU A 144 1.89 12.80 -1.55
CA LEU A 144 2.19 13.12 -2.94
C LEU A 144 3.48 12.44 -3.39
N ASP A 145 4.53 12.47 -2.57
CA ASP A 145 5.81 11.83 -2.86
C ASP A 145 5.65 10.30 -2.97
N ALA A 146 4.86 9.69 -2.07
CA ALA A 146 4.56 8.27 -2.12
C ALA A 146 3.78 7.88 -3.39
N LEU A 147 2.81 8.70 -3.81
CA LEU A 147 2.10 8.51 -5.07
C LEU A 147 3.02 8.67 -6.28
N GLU A 148 3.91 9.65 -6.28
CA GLU A 148 4.89 9.87 -7.35
C GLU A 148 5.87 8.68 -7.47
N GLY A 149 6.33 8.15 -6.34
CA GLY A 149 7.14 6.95 -6.30
C GLY A 149 6.43 5.71 -6.86
N ALA A 150 5.11 5.61 -6.73
CA ALA A 150 4.33 4.54 -7.37
C ALA A 150 4.10 4.81 -8.87
N LYS A 151 3.93 6.08 -9.24
CA LYS A 151 3.67 6.56 -10.62
C LYS A 151 4.82 6.25 -11.58
N THR A 152 6.06 6.37 -11.12
CA THR A 152 7.29 6.24 -11.92
C THR A 152 7.71 4.80 -12.19
N LEU A 153 7.06 3.81 -11.56
CA LEU A 153 7.43 2.40 -11.72
C LEU A 153 6.80 1.77 -12.97
N PRO A 154 7.59 1.05 -13.79
CA PRO A 154 7.09 0.42 -15.00
C PRO A 154 6.26 -0.83 -14.69
N CYS A 155 5.38 -1.19 -15.63
CA CYS A 155 4.49 -2.34 -15.45
C CYS A 155 5.17 -3.70 -15.32
N ALA A 156 6.40 -3.83 -15.83
CA ALA A 156 7.20 -5.03 -15.60
C ALA A 156 7.42 -5.33 -14.10
N ASN A 157 7.30 -4.31 -13.24
CA ASN A 157 7.50 -4.40 -11.79
C ASN A 157 6.19 -4.42 -10.99
N TYR A 158 5.04 -4.73 -11.61
CA TYR A 158 3.72 -4.67 -10.97
C TYR A 158 3.65 -5.47 -9.67
N GLU A 159 3.95 -6.77 -9.72
CA GLU A 159 3.95 -7.65 -8.54
C GLU A 159 5.16 -7.42 -7.61
N GLY A 160 6.20 -6.74 -8.13
CA GLY A 160 7.42 -6.37 -7.40
C GLY A 160 7.28 -5.04 -6.67
N ALA A 161 8.04 -4.03 -7.09
CA ALA A 161 8.13 -2.75 -6.39
C ALA A 161 6.85 -1.89 -6.42
N PHE A 162 5.95 -2.09 -7.38
CA PHE A 162 4.78 -1.24 -7.57
C PHE A 162 3.74 -1.43 -6.46
N LEU A 163 3.32 -2.66 -6.15
CA LEU A 163 2.31 -2.93 -5.12
C LEU A 163 2.70 -2.41 -3.73
N PRO A 164 3.94 -2.63 -3.23
CA PRO A 164 4.40 -2.06 -1.97
C PRO A 164 4.36 -0.52 -1.97
N LYS A 165 4.81 0.15 -3.05
CA LYS A 165 4.76 1.62 -3.14
C LYS A 165 3.33 2.14 -3.14
N LEU A 166 2.43 1.48 -3.87
CA LEU A 166 1.01 1.82 -3.86
C LEU A 166 0.38 1.61 -2.48
N LYS A 167 0.79 0.56 -1.74
CA LYS A 167 0.34 0.33 -0.37
C LYS A 167 0.79 1.46 0.56
N VAL A 168 2.05 1.87 0.50
CA VAL A 168 2.57 3.02 1.27
C VAL A 168 1.77 4.29 0.96
N ALA A 169 1.49 4.58 -0.31
CA ALA A 169 0.68 5.75 -0.68
C ALA A 169 -0.75 5.69 -0.12
N LYS A 170 -1.36 4.50 -0.06
CA LYS A 170 -2.69 4.31 0.56
C LYS A 170 -2.66 4.50 2.07
N GLU A 171 -1.66 3.96 2.75
CA GLU A 171 -1.48 4.12 4.19
C GLU A 171 -1.25 5.60 4.55
N GLN A 172 -0.41 6.28 3.78
CA GLN A 172 -0.16 7.71 3.95
C GLN A 172 -1.42 8.57 3.70
N TRP A 173 -2.29 8.17 2.77
CA TRP A 173 -3.59 8.83 2.58
C TRP A 173 -4.50 8.74 3.82
N VAL A 174 -4.47 7.61 4.53
CA VAL A 174 -5.22 7.46 5.79
C VAL A 174 -4.72 8.46 6.83
N VAL A 175 -3.39 8.62 6.95
CA VAL A 175 -2.77 9.60 7.86
C VAL A 175 -3.20 11.02 7.49
N VAL A 176 -3.15 11.39 6.21
CA VAL A 176 -3.62 12.71 5.72
C VAL A 176 -5.07 12.96 6.13
N LYS A 177 -5.93 11.96 5.96
CA LYS A 177 -7.34 12.07 6.34
C LYS A 177 -7.49 12.29 7.86
N GLN A 178 -6.79 11.52 8.68
CA GLN A 178 -6.79 11.67 10.13
C GLN A 178 -6.33 13.08 10.57
N LYS A 179 -5.30 13.63 9.93
CA LYS A 179 -4.85 15.02 10.20
C LYS A 179 -5.91 16.05 9.80
N SER A 180 -6.54 15.86 8.65
CA SER A 180 -7.65 16.73 8.21
C SER A 180 -8.85 16.65 9.17
N ASP A 181 -9.20 15.45 9.65
CA ASP A 181 -10.27 15.25 10.62
C ASP A 181 -9.90 15.90 11.97
N SER A 182 -8.65 15.77 12.42
CA SER A 182 -8.15 16.41 13.65
C SER A 182 -8.30 17.94 13.61
N ILE A 183 -7.97 18.58 12.48
CA ILE A 183 -8.17 20.04 12.30
C ILE A 183 -9.65 20.40 12.42
N ARG A 184 -10.52 19.68 11.70
CA ARG A 184 -11.96 19.93 11.72
C ARG A 184 -12.54 19.76 13.12
N ASP A 185 -12.16 18.68 13.79
CA ASP A 185 -12.71 18.30 15.09
C ASP A 185 -12.22 19.26 16.18
N TYR A 186 -10.94 19.70 16.12
CA TYR A 186 -10.43 20.75 17.00
C TYR A 186 -11.17 22.08 16.80
N TYR A 187 -11.34 22.51 15.55
CA TYR A 187 -12.04 23.75 15.25
C TYR A 187 -13.48 23.73 15.77
N ARG A 188 -14.23 22.66 15.49
CA ARG A 188 -15.63 22.54 15.92
C ARG A 188 -15.78 22.31 17.42
N GLY A 189 -14.87 21.55 18.02
CA GLY A 189 -14.95 21.12 19.42
C GLY A 189 -14.45 22.16 20.41
N THR A 190 -13.50 23.00 19.99
CA THR A 190 -12.78 23.95 20.86
C THR A 190 -12.93 25.38 20.34
N VAL A 191 -12.36 25.69 19.17
CA VAL A 191 -12.28 27.07 18.64
C VAL A 191 -13.66 27.72 18.55
N LYS A 192 -14.65 26.98 18.00
CA LYS A 192 -16.01 27.49 17.83
C LYS A 192 -16.66 27.87 19.17
N LYS A 193 -16.40 27.12 20.23
CA LYS A 193 -16.96 27.41 21.55
C LYS A 193 -16.37 28.70 22.13
N HIS A 194 -15.05 28.86 22.06
CA HIS A 194 -14.41 30.10 22.52
C HIS A 194 -14.83 31.32 21.68
N LEU A 195 -15.08 31.14 20.38
CA LEU A 195 -15.67 32.18 19.53
C LEU A 195 -17.09 32.55 19.99
N GLU A 196 -17.94 31.56 20.26
CA GLU A 196 -19.31 31.78 20.75
C GLU A 196 -19.33 32.50 22.11
N GLU A 197 -18.43 32.12 23.04
CA GLU A 197 -18.27 32.76 24.35
C GLU A 197 -17.92 34.25 24.23
N LEU A 198 -17.07 34.62 23.28
CA LEU A 198 -16.70 36.01 23.02
C LEU A 198 -17.81 36.78 22.31
N ARG A 199 -18.52 36.14 21.36
CA ARG A 199 -19.66 36.74 20.67
C ARG A 199 -20.79 37.11 21.63
N VAL A 200 -21.00 36.34 22.70
CA VAL A 200 -22.00 36.67 23.74
C VAL A 200 -21.66 37.97 24.47
N GLN A 201 -20.37 38.25 24.69
CA GLN A 201 -19.88 39.43 25.42
C GLN A 201 -19.95 40.73 24.61
N LEU A 202 -20.11 40.65 23.29
CA LEU A 202 -20.22 41.84 22.44
C LEU A 202 -21.49 42.66 22.76
N PRO A 203 -21.44 43.99 22.63
CA PRO A 203 -22.64 44.83 22.57
C PRO A 203 -23.51 44.49 21.35
N VAL A 204 -24.84 44.65 21.46
CA VAL A 204 -25.80 44.30 20.40
C VAL A 204 -25.45 44.94 19.04
N GLU A 205 -25.00 46.20 19.03
CA GLU A 205 -24.59 46.93 17.83
C GLU A 205 -23.39 46.30 17.10
N ASN A 206 -22.49 45.64 17.83
CA ASN A 206 -21.35 44.95 17.26
C ASN A 206 -21.71 43.53 16.79
N LYS A 207 -22.77 42.92 17.34
CA LYS A 207 -23.22 41.58 16.92
C LYS A 207 -23.84 41.60 15.52
N VAL A 208 -24.54 42.68 15.15
CA VAL A 208 -25.17 42.81 13.82
C VAL A 208 -24.11 42.86 12.73
N LYS A 209 -23.05 43.68 12.91
CA LYS A 209 -21.94 43.81 11.96
C LYS A 209 -21.15 42.51 11.75
N GLU A 210 -21.02 41.69 12.79
CA GLU A 210 -20.34 40.39 12.69
C GLU A 210 -21.09 39.38 11.80
N THR A 211 -22.43 39.50 11.70
CA THR A 211 -23.28 38.62 10.87
C THR A 211 -23.31 39.01 9.40
N GLU A 212 -22.92 40.23 9.05
CA GLU A 212 -22.89 40.72 7.67
C GLU A 212 -21.56 40.42 6.96
N GLU A 213 -20.52 40.02 7.73
CA GLU A 213 -19.18 39.68 7.25
C GLU A 213 -18.88 38.15 7.24
N GLU A 214 -19.82 37.30 7.66
CA GLU A 214 -19.76 35.83 7.55
C GLU A 214 -20.28 35.31 6.19
#